data_AF-A0A7J5ZG36-F1
#
_entry.id   AF-A0A7J5ZG36-F1
#
_cell.length_a   1.000
_cell.length_b   1.000
_cell.length_c   1.000
_cell.angle_alpha   90.00
_cell.angle_beta   90.00
_cell.angle_gamma   90.00
#
_symmetry.space_group_name_H-M   'P 1'
#
loop_
_entity.id
_entity.type
_entity.pdbx_description
1 polymer ?
#
loop_
_entity_poly.entity_id
_entity_poly.type
_entity_poly.pdbx_seq_one_letter_code
_entity_poly.pdbx_strand_id
1 'polypeptide(L)'
;MLPRTWRQGPPAAGLSSQCLSWRPAERLLSDRLMSSLALMKKECLRSGTLSSASLKRRFLKKRRVAPGAQQDADRDCQLCKCSIFSRSGGSRTVRRILTACVLSFLALLGSVSMDLSSKFDLLHTTEAAYEELTSCRTIAILQLVRKLQKTRGLFTKDMGNETLEPSFSEVVFPMLDHLCGEMMDHRNGRGLLCSVELAEFCQEITWSVQGLLNASLDTNGRSANGTSVYSVAIGRLLDIWGTVEETFVQVKQDSNWGDVLSARLLVKFIELNYQLMDFPHIATYPDFQNEWTYVLGYLGFARVMMEHLNDCWLQNINSSQRVKRNDIFDTSRWQISGDGSELLSGSHIGIQSLTNTQQCLFDRAGPALRLESRSMSSGLSMKVCLLAIACLIYPVVLFSFKQMTEWIQNYAQSLKERTEDLKRQRQRAEDLLHQMLPKSVAKQLRQNKHVEAESYEKVGGIRKSDLTSVSLNVV
;
A
#
# COMPACT_ATOMS: atom_id res chain seq x y z
N MET A 1 16.74 43.65 77.80
CA MET A 1 17.27 44.31 76.58
C MET A 1 16.41 43.88 75.39
N LEU A 2 16.04 44.82 74.52
CA LEU A 2 15.36 44.62 73.21
C LEU A 2 16.40 44.30 72.09
N PRO A 3 16.04 44.17 70.79
CA PRO A 3 14.87 43.58 70.09
C PRO A 3 15.34 42.46 69.09
N ARG A 4 14.56 41.63 68.37
CA ARG A 4 13.28 41.71 67.59
C ARG A 4 13.39 42.36 66.19
N THR A 5 13.28 41.58 65.09
CA THR A 5 12.15 41.59 64.08
C THR A 5 12.48 41.17 62.61
N TRP A 6 11.42 40.68 61.90
CA TRP A 6 11.17 40.43 60.44
C TRP A 6 11.93 39.28 59.71
N ARG A 7 11.32 38.27 59.04
CA ARG A 7 10.33 38.16 57.89
C ARG A 7 10.92 38.69 56.56
N GLN A 8 10.76 38.07 55.36
CA GLN A 8 9.60 37.37 54.77
C GLN A 8 9.96 36.60 53.46
N GLY A 9 9.04 35.76 52.94
CA GLY A 9 8.88 35.33 51.53
C GLY A 9 7.38 35.05 51.28
N PRO A 10 6.90 34.37 50.20
CA PRO A 10 7.48 34.09 48.88
C PRO A 10 6.91 35.09 47.81
N PRO A 11 5.87 34.90 46.94
CA PRO A 11 4.97 33.76 46.59
C PRO A 11 5.03 33.34 45.08
N ALA A 12 4.00 32.64 44.56
CA ALA A 12 3.73 32.32 43.15
C ALA A 12 2.28 32.68 42.76
N ALA A 13 1.93 32.88 41.47
CA ALA A 13 0.53 32.93 40.98
C ALA A 13 0.38 32.90 39.44
N GLY A 14 -0.76 32.38 38.94
CA GLY A 14 -1.52 33.04 37.86
C GLY A 14 -1.64 32.34 36.50
N LEU A 15 -2.66 31.50 36.31
CA LEU A 15 -3.27 31.32 34.98
C LEU A 15 -4.18 32.51 34.65
N SER A 16 -4.21 32.94 33.38
CA SER A 16 -5.34 33.70 32.83
C SER A 16 -5.47 33.49 31.32
N SER A 17 -6.71 33.33 30.86
CA SER A 17 -7.09 33.08 29.47
C SER A 17 -7.55 34.37 28.78
N GLN A 18 -7.07 34.64 27.56
CA GLN A 18 -7.76 35.54 26.62
C GLN A 18 -7.76 34.97 25.21
N CYS A 19 -8.95 34.63 24.71
CA CYS A 19 -9.21 34.45 23.28
C CYS A 19 -9.46 35.83 22.66
N LEU A 20 -8.80 36.17 21.55
CA LEU A 20 -9.28 37.20 20.62
C LEU A 20 -8.75 36.98 19.19
N SER A 21 -9.52 36.17 18.44
CA SER A 21 -9.84 36.33 17.01
C SER A 21 -8.87 37.12 16.09
N TRP A 22 -8.05 36.42 15.30
CA TRP A 22 -7.61 36.90 13.96
C TRP A 22 -7.44 35.76 12.93
N ARG A 23 -8.34 35.73 11.95
CA ARG A 23 -8.17 35.28 10.54
C ARG A 23 -8.90 36.36 9.70
N PRO A 24 -8.54 36.68 8.44
CA PRO A 24 -8.04 35.73 7.44
C PRO A 24 -6.99 36.23 6.41
N ALA A 25 -6.04 35.36 6.06
CA ALA A 25 -5.32 35.43 4.78
C ALA A 25 -5.09 34.03 4.16
N GLU A 26 -4.92 33.01 5.00
CA GLU A 26 -4.62 31.61 4.62
C GLU A 26 -5.71 30.92 3.76
N ARG A 27 -6.96 31.38 3.80
CA ARG A 27 -8.07 30.69 3.12
C ARG A 27 -7.95 30.73 1.60
N LEU A 28 -7.44 31.82 1.00
CA LEU A 28 -7.42 31.97 -0.46
C LEU A 28 -6.36 31.13 -1.19
N LEU A 29 -5.22 30.80 -0.55
CA LEU A 29 -4.26 29.85 -1.15
C LEU A 29 -4.67 28.39 -0.88
N SER A 30 -5.20 28.08 0.31
CA SER A 30 -5.66 26.74 0.64
C SER A 30 -6.81 26.30 -0.26
N ASP A 31 -7.80 27.16 -0.52
CA ASP A 31 -8.91 26.87 -1.43
C ASP A 31 -8.43 26.66 -2.89
N ARG A 32 -7.35 27.32 -3.34
CA ARG A 32 -6.82 27.15 -4.71
C ARG A 32 -6.12 25.79 -4.90
N LEU A 33 -5.37 25.34 -3.89
CA LEU A 33 -4.71 24.02 -3.88
C LEU A 33 -5.71 22.88 -3.63
N MET A 34 -6.65 23.06 -2.71
CA MET A 34 -7.74 22.10 -2.48
C MET A 34 -8.64 21.96 -3.72
N SER A 35 -8.84 23.04 -4.48
CA SER A 35 -9.61 22.99 -5.73
C SER A 35 -8.91 22.18 -6.84
N SER A 36 -7.58 22.29 -7.01
CA SER A 36 -6.86 21.48 -8.01
C SER A 36 -6.81 19.99 -7.62
N LEU A 37 -6.62 19.68 -6.34
CA LEU A 37 -6.67 18.31 -5.82
C LEU A 37 -8.09 17.71 -5.93
N ALA A 38 -9.12 18.52 -5.69
CA ALA A 38 -10.52 18.12 -5.88
C ALA A 38 -10.89 17.94 -7.36
N LEU A 39 -10.30 18.72 -8.28
CA LEU A 39 -10.47 18.55 -9.73
C LEU A 39 -9.91 17.22 -10.21
N MET A 40 -8.65 16.88 -9.87
CA MET A 40 -8.07 15.57 -10.20
C MET A 40 -8.89 14.40 -9.60
N LYS A 41 -9.36 14.53 -8.36
CA LYS A 41 -10.23 13.50 -7.74
C LYS A 41 -11.60 13.39 -8.41
N LYS A 42 -12.08 14.45 -9.07
CA LYS A 42 -13.38 14.50 -9.76
C LYS A 42 -13.30 14.07 -11.23
N GLU A 43 -12.13 14.14 -11.85
CA GLU A 43 -11.87 13.62 -13.20
C GLU A 43 -11.69 12.09 -13.20
N CYS A 44 -10.97 11.53 -12.22
CA CYS A 44 -10.91 10.07 -12.02
C CYS A 44 -12.26 9.42 -11.64
N LEU A 45 -13.27 10.20 -11.24
CA LEU A 45 -14.63 9.73 -10.93
C LEU A 45 -15.65 10.01 -12.05
N ARG A 46 -15.21 10.45 -13.25
CA ARG A 46 -16.12 10.85 -14.34
C ARG A 46 -16.21 9.94 -15.55
N SER A 47 -15.44 8.84 -15.60
CA SER A 47 -15.68 7.72 -16.52
C SER A 47 -16.48 6.62 -15.82
N GLY A 48 -17.81 6.78 -15.72
CA GLY A 48 -18.61 5.82 -14.96
C GLY A 48 -20.12 5.98 -14.90
N THR A 49 -20.75 6.85 -15.70
CA THR A 49 -22.23 6.84 -15.85
C THR A 49 -22.67 7.22 -17.25
N LEU A 50 -23.30 6.26 -17.97
CA LEU A 50 -24.52 6.47 -18.78
C LEU A 50 -25.05 5.13 -19.33
N SER A 51 -26.36 5.11 -19.59
CA SER A 51 -27.18 3.95 -20.02
C SER A 51 -27.33 2.80 -18.99
N SER A 52 -28.54 2.31 -18.71
CA SER A 52 -29.85 2.62 -19.32
C SER A 52 -31.02 2.35 -18.36
N ALA A 53 -31.91 3.32 -18.24
CA ALA A 53 -33.29 3.11 -17.80
C ALA A 53 -34.25 3.27 -19.00
N SER A 54 -35.46 2.72 -18.86
CA SER A 54 -36.59 2.82 -19.81
C SER A 54 -36.50 2.00 -21.11
N LEU A 55 -37.29 0.91 -21.15
CA LEU A 55 -38.21 0.67 -22.27
C LEU A 55 -39.50 0.00 -21.75
N LYS A 56 -40.65 0.44 -22.28
CA LYS A 56 -42.01 0.22 -21.75
C LYS A 56 -42.93 -0.17 -22.92
N ARG A 57 -43.98 -0.99 -22.68
CA ARG A 57 -44.95 -1.61 -23.62
C ARG A 57 -44.51 -3.00 -24.14
N ARG A 58 -45.38 -3.99 -24.37
CA ARG A 58 -46.86 -4.18 -24.20
C ARG A 58 -47.06 -5.70 -23.90
N PHE A 59 -48.10 -6.20 -23.24
CA PHE A 59 -49.52 -6.10 -23.61
C PHE A 59 -50.47 -6.22 -22.39
N LEU A 60 -51.61 -5.53 -22.44
CA LEU A 60 -52.78 -5.85 -21.61
C LEU A 60 -53.69 -6.87 -22.32
N LYS A 61 -54.30 -7.80 -21.56
CA LYS A 61 -55.76 -8.04 -21.69
C LYS A 61 -56.37 -8.74 -20.46
N LYS A 62 -57.24 -7.99 -19.77
CA LYS A 62 -58.47 -8.38 -19.04
C LYS A 62 -58.60 -9.81 -18.47
N ARG A 63 -58.89 -9.88 -17.17
CA ARG A 63 -60.09 -10.60 -16.69
C ARG A 63 -60.78 -9.82 -15.57
N ARG A 64 -62.13 -9.82 -15.57
CA ARG A 64 -62.99 -9.13 -14.58
C ARG A 64 -63.33 -10.07 -13.43
N VAL A 65 -63.55 -9.48 -12.25
CA VAL A 65 -64.38 -9.98 -11.13
C VAL A 65 -65.76 -9.30 -11.31
N ALA A 66 -66.95 -9.80 -11.00
CA ALA A 66 -67.50 -10.78 -10.02
C ALA A 66 -68.78 -11.43 -10.63
N PRO A 67 -69.74 -12.03 -9.86
CA PRO A 67 -69.67 -12.72 -8.56
C PRO A 67 -70.13 -14.20 -8.68
N GLY A 68 -70.37 -14.89 -7.56
CA GLY A 68 -70.58 -16.35 -7.52
C GLY A 68 -72.01 -16.86 -7.70
N ALA A 69 -72.11 -18.18 -7.83
CA ALA A 69 -73.29 -18.99 -7.53
C ALA A 69 -72.82 -20.25 -6.79
N GLN A 70 -73.62 -20.71 -5.83
CA GLN A 70 -73.26 -21.76 -4.86
C GLN A 70 -73.83 -23.10 -5.34
N GLN A 71 -73.05 -24.18 -5.32
CA GLN A 71 -73.34 -25.40 -4.52
C GLN A 71 -72.43 -26.60 -4.86
N ASP A 72 -71.97 -27.22 -3.77
CA ASP A 72 -71.85 -28.66 -3.53
C ASP A 72 -70.84 -29.52 -4.34
N ALA A 73 -69.61 -29.51 -3.80
CA ALA A 73 -68.94 -30.70 -3.29
C ALA A 73 -68.63 -31.88 -4.25
N ASP A 74 -67.38 -31.92 -4.72
CA ASP A 74 -66.53 -33.07 -4.40
C ASP A 74 -65.16 -32.60 -3.88
N ARG A 75 -64.68 -33.21 -2.80
CA ARG A 75 -63.40 -32.87 -2.15
C ARG A 75 -62.35 -33.91 -2.55
N ASP A 76 -61.72 -33.70 -3.70
CA ASP A 76 -60.43 -34.34 -4.00
C ASP A 76 -59.27 -33.34 -3.90
N CYS A 77 -58.30 -33.70 -3.06
CA CYS A 77 -57.28 -32.79 -2.56
C CYS A 77 -56.18 -32.52 -3.62
N GLN A 78 -56.43 -31.57 -4.53
CA GLN A 78 -55.41 -30.98 -5.42
C GLN A 78 -54.51 -29.96 -4.68
N LEU A 79 -54.05 -30.28 -3.46
CA LEU A 79 -52.93 -29.56 -2.86
C LEU A 79 -51.60 -30.13 -3.39
N CYS A 80 -50.64 -29.22 -3.60
CA CYS A 80 -49.28 -29.55 -4.02
C CYS A 80 -49.13 -30.23 -5.39
N LYS A 81 -49.65 -29.56 -6.43
CA LYS A 81 -48.94 -29.52 -7.73
C LYS A 81 -47.64 -28.69 -7.58
N CYS A 82 -46.75 -29.14 -6.70
CA CYS A 82 -45.38 -28.66 -6.65
C CYS A 82 -44.70 -29.13 -7.93
N SER A 83 -44.52 -28.23 -8.89
CA SER A 83 -43.65 -28.43 -10.06
C SER A 83 -42.18 -28.42 -9.63
N ILE A 84 -41.82 -29.40 -8.79
CA ILE A 84 -40.45 -29.67 -8.37
C ILE A 84 -39.68 -30.15 -9.59
N PHE A 85 -38.86 -29.24 -10.09
CA PHE A 85 -37.73 -29.45 -10.99
C PHE A 85 -37.92 -30.50 -12.09
N SER A 86 -38.14 -30.01 -13.31
CA SER A 86 -37.80 -30.73 -14.53
C SER A 86 -36.41 -31.35 -14.40
N ARG A 87 -36.29 -32.64 -14.74
CA ARG A 87 -35.15 -33.58 -14.56
C ARG A 87 -33.77 -33.15 -15.13
N SER A 88 -33.66 -31.91 -15.63
CA SER A 88 -32.45 -31.29 -16.20
C SER A 88 -32.17 -29.87 -15.65
N GLY A 89 -33.06 -29.31 -14.82
CA GLY A 89 -33.01 -27.91 -14.37
C GLY A 89 -32.13 -27.63 -13.15
N GLY A 90 -32.23 -28.46 -12.10
CA GLY A 90 -31.59 -28.21 -10.79
C GLY A 90 -30.06 -28.11 -10.86
N SER A 91 -29.43 -29.03 -11.61
CA SER A 91 -27.98 -28.99 -11.87
C SER A 91 -27.56 -27.70 -12.59
N ARG A 92 -28.37 -27.21 -13.55
CA ARG A 92 -28.07 -25.97 -14.30
C ARG A 92 -28.20 -24.72 -13.43
N THR A 93 -29.18 -24.66 -12.53
CA THR A 93 -29.32 -23.53 -11.59
C THR A 93 -28.22 -23.52 -10.54
N VAL A 94 -27.90 -24.68 -9.94
CA VAL A 94 -26.77 -24.79 -8.98
C VAL A 94 -25.45 -24.44 -9.66
N ARG A 95 -25.18 -24.96 -10.88
CA ARG A 95 -23.97 -24.61 -11.63
C ARG A 95 -23.88 -23.11 -11.93
N ARG A 96 -24.99 -22.46 -12.31
CA ARG A 96 -25.03 -21.00 -12.54
C ARG A 96 -24.72 -20.19 -11.29
N ILE A 97 -25.29 -20.57 -10.15
CA ILE A 97 -25.01 -19.94 -8.84
C ILE A 97 -23.54 -20.12 -8.50
N LEU A 98 -23.01 -21.35 -8.59
CA LEU A 98 -21.60 -21.65 -8.33
C LEU A 98 -20.66 -20.82 -9.22
N THR A 99 -20.93 -20.73 -10.53
CA THR A 99 -20.12 -19.91 -11.45
C THR A 99 -20.20 -18.42 -11.14
N ALA A 100 -21.39 -17.91 -10.77
CA ALA A 100 -21.55 -16.50 -10.40
C ALA A 100 -20.79 -16.18 -9.11
N CYS A 101 -20.87 -17.06 -8.10
CA CYS A 101 -20.09 -16.95 -6.89
C CYS A 101 -18.58 -16.92 -7.20
N VAL A 102 -18.07 -17.86 -8.01
CA VAL A 102 -16.63 -17.96 -8.34
C VAL A 102 -16.16 -16.71 -9.08
N LEU A 103 -16.94 -16.19 -10.03
CA LEU A 103 -16.61 -14.95 -10.74
C LEU A 103 -16.55 -13.73 -9.79
N SER A 104 -17.52 -13.60 -8.87
CA SER A 104 -17.49 -12.55 -7.85
C SER A 104 -16.26 -12.66 -6.93
N PHE A 105 -15.87 -13.88 -6.56
CA PHE A 105 -14.68 -14.10 -5.75
C PHE A 105 -13.39 -13.75 -6.50
N LEU A 106 -13.25 -14.17 -7.76
CA LEU A 106 -12.11 -13.80 -8.61
C LEU A 106 -12.01 -12.28 -8.83
N ALA A 107 -13.14 -11.58 -8.97
CA ALA A 107 -13.17 -10.12 -9.07
C ALA A 107 -12.71 -9.44 -7.77
N LEU A 108 -13.12 -9.95 -6.60
CA LEU A 108 -12.65 -9.47 -5.30
C LEU A 108 -11.16 -9.73 -5.11
N LEU A 109 -10.66 -10.92 -5.48
CA LEU A 109 -9.24 -11.22 -5.46
C LEU A 109 -8.45 -10.27 -6.35
N GLY A 110 -8.88 -10.03 -7.58
CA GLY A 110 -8.22 -9.09 -8.50
C GLY A 110 -8.07 -7.68 -7.91
N SER A 111 -9.15 -7.16 -7.32
CA SER A 111 -9.14 -5.84 -6.65
C SER A 111 -8.15 -5.78 -5.47
N VAL A 112 -8.15 -6.80 -4.61
CA VAL A 112 -7.26 -6.85 -3.44
C VAL A 112 -5.79 -7.10 -3.84
N SER A 113 -5.54 -7.91 -4.87
CA SER A 113 -4.19 -8.12 -5.42
C SER A 113 -3.60 -6.86 -6.04
N MET A 114 -4.40 -6.01 -6.69
CA MET A 114 -3.94 -4.71 -7.20
C MET A 114 -3.58 -3.73 -6.08
N ASP A 115 -4.41 -3.64 -5.01
CA ASP A 115 -4.09 -2.84 -3.82
C ASP A 115 -2.80 -3.36 -3.14
N LEU A 116 -2.68 -4.68 -2.97
CA LEU A 116 -1.47 -5.32 -2.44
C LEU A 116 -0.23 -5.00 -3.27
N SER A 117 -0.28 -5.15 -4.61
CA SER A 117 0.83 -4.81 -5.50
C SER A 117 1.30 -3.38 -5.28
N SER A 118 0.38 -2.41 -5.35
CA SER A 118 0.73 -0.99 -5.15
C SER A 118 1.34 -0.68 -3.78
N LYS A 119 1.02 -1.49 -2.76
CA LYS A 119 1.58 -1.37 -1.41
C LYS A 119 2.91 -2.11 -1.25
N PHE A 120 3.15 -3.19 -1.98
CA PHE A 120 4.48 -3.80 -2.11
C PHE A 120 5.43 -2.91 -2.90
N ASP A 121 4.98 -2.31 -4.00
CA ASP A 121 5.76 -1.34 -4.79
C ASP A 121 6.21 -0.18 -3.88
N LEU A 122 5.28 0.42 -3.12
CA LEU A 122 5.59 1.47 -2.15
C LEU A 122 6.49 0.96 -1.00
N LEU A 123 6.31 -0.28 -0.51
CA LEU A 123 7.23 -0.83 0.50
C LEU A 123 8.65 -0.93 -0.06
N HIS A 124 8.82 -1.44 -1.28
CA HIS A 124 10.13 -1.57 -1.91
C HIS A 124 10.77 -0.22 -2.20
N THR A 125 10.02 0.83 -2.57
CA THR A 125 10.60 2.18 -2.72
C THR A 125 11.05 2.78 -1.39
N THR A 126 10.27 2.61 -0.30
CA THR A 126 10.70 3.05 1.04
C THR A 126 11.90 2.26 1.57
N GLU A 127 11.94 0.95 1.29
CA GLU A 127 13.04 0.07 1.67
C GLU A 127 14.32 0.43 0.92
N ALA A 128 14.22 0.75 -0.39
CA ALA A 128 15.35 1.24 -1.18
C ALA A 128 15.86 2.61 -0.70
N ALA A 129 14.98 3.55 -0.36
CA ALA A 129 15.39 4.85 0.22
C ALA A 129 16.12 4.67 1.57
N TYR A 130 15.66 3.72 2.39
CA TYR A 130 16.30 3.38 3.67
C TYR A 130 17.68 2.71 3.49
N GLU A 131 17.80 1.76 2.56
CA GLU A 131 19.11 1.17 2.23
C GLU A 131 20.05 2.23 1.68
N GLU A 132 19.61 3.07 0.74
CA GLU A 132 20.44 4.13 0.15
C GLU A 132 21.01 5.07 1.22
N LEU A 133 20.20 5.46 2.21
CA LEU A 133 20.64 6.33 3.31
C LEU A 133 21.53 5.64 4.35
N THR A 134 21.37 4.32 4.57
CA THR A 134 22.03 3.57 5.66
C THR A 134 22.99 2.47 5.20
N SER A 135 23.31 2.45 3.91
CA SER A 135 24.25 1.54 3.25
C SER A 135 25.68 1.77 3.72
N CYS A 136 26.49 0.72 3.64
CA CYS A 136 27.91 0.79 3.93
C CYS A 136 28.62 1.67 2.88
N ARG A 137 28.17 1.61 1.62
CA ARG A 137 28.54 2.52 0.52
C ARG A 137 28.39 3.99 0.93
N THR A 138 27.20 4.43 1.34
CA THR A 138 26.95 5.83 1.73
C THR A 138 27.84 6.26 2.91
N ILE A 139 27.96 5.44 3.95
CA ILE A 139 28.82 5.75 5.11
C ILE A 139 30.30 5.90 4.66
N ALA A 140 30.79 5.01 3.81
CA ALA A 140 32.14 5.06 3.27
C ALA A 140 32.39 6.30 2.39
N ILE A 141 31.45 6.67 1.51
CA ILE A 141 31.53 7.90 0.70
C ILE A 141 31.62 9.13 1.59
N LEU A 142 30.75 9.25 2.59
CA LEU A 142 30.72 10.42 3.48
C LEU A 142 31.99 10.52 4.34
N GLN A 143 32.53 9.39 4.82
CA GLN A 143 33.82 9.38 5.50
C GLN A 143 34.97 9.77 4.55
N LEU A 144 35.00 9.26 3.33
CA LEU A 144 36.04 9.55 2.35
C LEU A 144 36.01 11.02 1.93
N VAL A 145 34.83 11.57 1.58
CA VAL A 145 34.64 12.99 1.27
C VAL A 145 35.11 13.87 2.45
N ARG A 146 34.76 13.51 3.69
CA ARG A 146 35.22 14.26 4.88
C ARG A 146 36.73 14.18 5.08
N LYS A 147 37.36 13.03 4.86
CA LYS A 147 38.83 12.87 4.93
C LYS A 147 39.50 13.71 3.81
N LEU A 148 38.99 13.67 2.58
CA LEU A 148 39.48 14.47 1.43
C LEU A 148 39.33 15.99 1.63
N GLN A 149 38.17 16.45 2.11
CA GLN A 149 37.93 17.87 2.42
C GLN A 149 38.90 18.39 3.48
N LYS A 150 39.13 17.61 4.55
CA LYS A 150 40.11 17.95 5.59
C LYS A 150 41.53 18.03 5.02
N THR A 151 41.92 17.10 4.15
CA THR A 151 43.23 17.08 3.49
C THR A 151 43.40 18.27 2.55
N ARG A 152 42.41 18.60 1.71
CA ARG A 152 42.42 19.80 0.86
C ARG A 152 42.67 21.08 1.68
N GLY A 153 41.94 21.24 2.79
CA GLY A 153 42.06 22.39 3.70
C GLY A 153 43.35 22.46 4.54
N LEU A 154 44.24 21.46 4.43
CA LEU A 154 45.61 21.52 4.95
C LEU A 154 46.57 22.00 3.86
N PHE A 155 46.51 21.43 2.66
CA PHE A 155 47.33 21.86 1.52
C PHE A 155 47.11 23.32 1.14
N THR A 156 45.87 23.82 1.20
CA THR A 156 45.58 25.25 0.95
C THR A 156 46.21 26.20 1.97
N LYS A 157 46.61 25.70 3.15
CA LYS A 157 47.31 26.48 4.19
C LYS A 157 48.83 26.35 4.11
N ASP A 158 49.34 25.16 3.78
CA ASP A 158 50.78 24.93 3.62
C ASP A 158 51.35 25.50 2.32
N MET A 159 50.53 25.88 1.34
CA MET A 159 50.95 26.57 0.11
C MET A 159 51.71 27.91 0.35
N GLY A 160 51.75 28.41 1.60
CA GLY A 160 52.58 29.54 2.03
C GLY A 160 53.99 29.18 2.55
N ASN A 161 54.31 27.89 2.70
CA ASN A 161 55.61 27.39 3.16
C ASN A 161 56.20 26.41 2.14
N GLU A 162 57.42 26.66 1.65
CA GLU A 162 58.09 25.87 0.60
C GLU A 162 58.51 24.47 1.08
N THR A 163 57.54 23.58 1.27
CA THR A 163 57.74 22.17 1.61
C THR A 163 57.25 21.29 0.46
N LEU A 164 57.99 20.23 0.14
CA LEU A 164 57.68 19.33 -0.97
C LEU A 164 56.27 18.72 -0.77
N GLU A 165 55.28 19.12 -1.57
CA GLU A 165 53.94 18.52 -1.50
C GLU A 165 54.00 17.04 -1.93
N PRO A 166 53.58 16.07 -1.09
CA PRO A 166 53.39 14.70 -1.54
C PRO A 166 52.31 14.63 -2.62
N SER A 167 52.48 13.75 -3.59
CA SER A 167 51.56 13.64 -4.71
C SER A 167 50.15 13.23 -4.24
N PHE A 168 49.12 13.69 -4.95
CA PHE A 168 47.72 13.33 -4.68
C PHE A 168 47.54 11.79 -4.56
N SER A 169 48.23 11.03 -5.42
CA SER A 169 48.27 9.57 -5.38
C SER A 169 48.82 8.99 -4.07
N GLU A 170 49.92 9.52 -3.55
CA GLU A 170 50.56 9.02 -2.32
C GLU A 170 49.71 9.25 -1.07
N VAL A 171 48.81 10.23 -1.09
CA VAL A 171 47.90 10.53 0.03
C VAL A 171 46.57 9.79 -0.08
N VAL A 172 46.00 9.70 -1.29
CA VAL A 172 44.62 9.21 -1.49
C VAL A 172 44.53 7.67 -1.51
N PHE A 173 45.48 6.95 -2.11
CA PHE A 173 45.41 5.48 -2.13
C PHE A 173 45.54 4.86 -0.73
N PRO A 174 46.50 5.24 0.15
CA PRO A 174 46.57 4.69 1.51
C PRO A 174 45.37 5.08 2.38
N MET A 175 44.77 6.25 2.12
CA MET A 175 43.53 6.68 2.78
C MET A 175 42.35 5.79 2.40
N LEU A 176 42.27 5.39 1.13
CA LEU A 176 41.24 4.48 0.62
C LEU A 176 41.43 3.06 1.19
N ASP A 177 42.64 2.51 1.14
CA ASP A 177 42.95 1.18 1.69
C ASP A 177 42.62 1.10 3.19
N HIS A 178 43.00 2.12 3.98
CA HIS A 178 42.64 2.20 5.39
C HIS A 178 41.12 2.25 5.59
N LEU A 179 40.40 3.05 4.80
CA LEU A 179 38.95 3.18 4.93
C LEU A 179 38.24 1.87 4.56
N CYS A 180 38.71 1.19 3.52
CA CYS A 180 38.23 -0.13 3.11
C CYS A 180 38.48 -1.21 4.19
N GLY A 181 39.60 -1.14 4.92
CA GLY A 181 39.85 -2.01 6.07
C GLY A 181 38.99 -1.67 7.30
N GLU A 182 38.93 -0.38 7.68
CA GLU A 182 38.18 0.14 8.85
C GLU A 182 36.67 -0.12 8.76
N MET A 183 36.12 -0.13 7.55
CA MET A 183 34.71 -0.37 7.28
C MET A 183 34.32 -1.86 7.27
N MET A 184 35.25 -2.82 7.35
CA MET A 184 34.92 -4.27 7.37
C MET A 184 34.14 -4.69 8.63
N ASP A 185 34.46 -4.09 9.78
CA ASP A 185 33.80 -4.36 11.07
C ASP A 185 32.54 -3.49 11.29
N HIS A 186 32.26 -2.54 10.41
CA HIS A 186 31.07 -1.69 10.48
C HIS A 186 29.80 -2.48 10.16
N ARG A 187 28.67 -1.97 10.66
CA ARG A 187 27.33 -2.52 10.41
C ARG A 187 26.43 -1.50 9.74
N ASN A 188 25.67 -1.95 8.74
CA ASN A 188 24.62 -1.15 8.10
C ASN A 188 23.42 -0.92 9.03
N GLY A 189 22.44 -0.13 8.58
CA GLY A 189 21.22 0.16 9.34
C GLY A 189 20.45 -1.08 9.84
N ARG A 190 20.55 -2.23 9.14
CA ARG A 190 19.94 -3.51 9.55
C ARG A 190 20.75 -4.25 10.62
N GLY A 191 22.03 -3.93 10.80
CA GLY A 191 22.96 -4.64 11.68
C GLY A 191 23.80 -5.73 10.98
N LEU A 192 23.76 -5.80 9.64
CA LEU A 192 24.57 -6.72 8.84
C LEU A 192 26.01 -6.17 8.69
N LEU A 193 27.00 -7.05 8.57
CA LEU A 193 28.40 -6.66 8.33
C LEU A 193 28.58 -6.10 6.92
N CYS A 194 29.37 -5.03 6.80
CA CYS A 194 29.61 -4.33 5.55
C CYS A 194 30.49 -5.08 4.53
N SER A 195 31.17 -6.15 4.93
CA SER A 195 32.30 -6.73 4.18
C SER A 195 32.02 -7.20 2.75
N VAL A 196 30.78 -7.62 2.44
CA VAL A 196 30.42 -8.09 1.09
C VAL A 196 30.10 -6.91 0.16
N GLU A 197 29.25 -5.98 0.60
CA GLU A 197 28.87 -4.78 -0.15
C GLU A 197 30.09 -3.87 -0.43
N LEU A 198 31.00 -3.78 0.56
CA LEU A 198 32.15 -2.90 0.49
C LEU A 198 33.27 -3.42 -0.43
N ALA A 199 33.38 -4.73 -0.65
CA ALA A 199 34.47 -5.30 -1.46
C ALA A 199 34.39 -4.86 -2.93
N GLU A 200 33.21 -4.96 -3.54
CA GLU A 200 32.98 -4.48 -4.92
C GLU A 200 33.10 -2.95 -5.00
N PHE A 201 32.56 -2.25 -4.00
CA PHE A 201 32.58 -0.79 -3.93
C PHE A 201 34.00 -0.19 -3.78
N CYS A 202 34.86 -0.81 -2.96
CA CYS A 202 36.25 -0.39 -2.82
C CYS A 202 37.05 -0.57 -4.13
N GLN A 203 36.76 -1.62 -4.90
CA GLN A 203 37.34 -1.80 -6.23
C GLN A 203 36.83 -0.73 -7.22
N GLU A 204 35.53 -0.40 -7.19
CA GLU A 204 34.89 0.65 -8.00
C GLU A 204 35.51 2.04 -7.75
N ILE A 205 35.68 2.44 -6.47
CA ILE A 205 36.34 3.71 -6.14
C ILE A 205 37.80 3.71 -6.61
N THR A 206 38.55 2.64 -6.33
CA THR A 206 39.99 2.57 -6.65
C THR A 206 40.23 2.82 -8.14
N TRP A 207 39.45 2.15 -9.00
CA TRP A 207 39.50 2.37 -10.46
C TRP A 207 39.04 3.78 -10.85
N SER A 208 37.99 4.31 -10.23
CA SER A 208 37.48 5.67 -10.52
C SER A 208 38.51 6.76 -10.19
N VAL A 209 39.19 6.65 -9.05
CA VAL A 209 40.26 7.58 -8.63
C VAL A 209 41.50 7.41 -9.52
N GLN A 210 41.86 6.19 -9.91
CA GLN A 210 43.00 5.95 -10.78
C GLN A 210 42.74 6.43 -12.22
N GLY A 211 41.51 6.34 -12.72
CA GLY A 211 41.09 6.96 -13.98
C GLY A 211 41.21 8.48 -13.98
N LEU A 212 40.86 9.13 -12.86
CA LEU A 212 41.03 10.57 -12.66
C LEU A 212 42.51 10.99 -12.76
N LEU A 213 43.39 10.24 -12.08
CA LEU A 213 44.83 10.50 -12.08
C LEU A 213 45.45 10.39 -13.47
N ASN A 214 45.09 9.36 -14.23
CA ASN A 214 45.57 9.18 -15.61
C ASN A 214 45.09 10.33 -16.52
N ALA A 215 43.81 10.71 -16.44
CA ALA A 215 43.26 11.81 -17.23
C ALA A 215 43.88 13.18 -16.88
N SER A 216 44.27 13.39 -15.61
CA SER A 216 44.98 14.59 -15.17
C SER A 216 46.43 14.65 -15.66
N LEU A 217 47.03 13.52 -16.03
CA LEU A 217 48.43 13.43 -16.47
C LEU A 217 48.60 13.85 -17.94
N ASP A 218 47.60 13.58 -18.78
CA ASP A 218 47.59 13.97 -20.20
C ASP A 218 47.44 15.50 -20.41
N THR A 219 46.85 16.21 -19.43
CA THR A 219 46.70 17.67 -19.46
C THR A 219 47.91 18.39 -18.84
N ASN A 220 49.00 18.48 -19.60
CA ASN A 220 50.23 19.27 -19.35
C ASN A 220 50.16 20.34 -18.23
N GLY A 221 50.39 19.94 -16.97
CA GLY A 221 50.82 20.78 -15.83
C GLY A 221 50.04 22.08 -15.53
N ARG A 222 48.87 22.27 -16.14
CA ARG A 222 48.14 23.53 -16.10
C ARG A 222 46.65 23.21 -16.10
N SER A 223 46.16 22.93 -14.89
CA SER A 223 44.77 23.16 -14.51
C SER A 223 44.43 24.63 -14.72
N ALA A 224 44.16 24.99 -15.97
CA ALA A 224 43.42 26.19 -16.29
C ALA A 224 42.04 26.01 -15.64
N ASN A 225 41.69 26.97 -14.78
CA ASN A 225 40.64 26.91 -13.75
C ASN A 225 41.15 26.26 -12.45
N GLY A 226 41.11 27.05 -11.35
CA GLY A 226 41.73 26.74 -10.05
C GLY A 226 41.05 25.67 -9.21
N THR A 227 40.48 24.65 -9.85
CA THR A 227 39.79 23.54 -9.20
C THR A 227 40.81 22.49 -8.80
N SER A 228 41.10 22.33 -7.51
CA SER A 228 42.08 21.34 -7.05
C SER A 228 41.62 19.91 -7.39
N VAL A 229 42.58 18.99 -7.60
CA VAL A 229 42.31 17.58 -7.94
C VAL A 229 41.39 16.92 -6.90
N TYR A 230 41.51 17.33 -5.62
CA TYR A 230 40.60 16.96 -4.53
C TYR A 230 39.14 17.34 -4.80
N SER A 231 38.85 18.56 -5.27
CA SER A 231 37.48 18.99 -5.60
C SER A 231 36.88 18.17 -6.74
N VAL A 232 37.68 17.81 -7.75
CA VAL A 232 37.20 16.97 -8.87
C VAL A 232 36.95 15.53 -8.40
N ALA A 233 37.83 14.98 -7.56
CA ALA A 233 37.65 13.65 -6.96
C ALA A 233 36.40 13.59 -6.04
N ILE A 234 36.18 14.61 -5.21
CA ILE A 234 34.97 14.72 -4.39
C ILE A 234 33.72 14.82 -5.27
N GLY A 235 33.75 15.62 -6.35
CA GLY A 235 32.67 15.67 -7.33
C GLY A 235 32.31 14.29 -7.88
N ARG A 236 33.31 13.51 -8.32
CA ARG A 236 33.11 12.13 -8.79
C ARG A 236 32.57 11.19 -7.73
N LEU A 237 32.99 11.31 -6.47
CA LEU A 237 32.44 10.49 -5.38
C LEU A 237 30.96 10.81 -5.10
N LEU A 238 30.55 12.08 -5.27
CA LEU A 238 29.14 12.47 -5.19
C LEU A 238 28.34 12.01 -6.41
N ASP A 239 28.91 12.03 -7.62
CA ASP A 239 28.30 11.44 -8.82
C ASP A 239 28.09 9.93 -8.65
N ILE A 240 29.06 9.21 -8.06
CA ILE A 240 28.99 7.77 -7.74
C ILE A 240 27.96 7.48 -6.64
N TRP A 241 27.73 8.41 -5.71
CA TRP A 241 26.62 8.30 -4.77
C TRP A 241 25.27 8.48 -5.48
N GLY A 242 25.23 9.33 -6.51
CA GLY A 242 24.14 9.44 -7.47
C GLY A 242 23.59 10.87 -7.58
N THR A 243 22.97 11.18 -8.71
CA THR A 243 22.63 12.57 -9.04
C THR A 243 21.42 13.12 -8.26
N VAL A 244 21.29 14.44 -8.26
CA VAL A 244 20.14 15.17 -7.69
C VAL A 244 18.91 15.02 -8.58
N GLU A 245 19.15 14.88 -9.89
CA GLU A 245 18.12 14.84 -10.93
C GLU A 245 17.40 13.48 -10.92
N GLU A 246 18.14 12.37 -10.77
CA GLU A 246 17.59 11.03 -10.62
C GLU A 246 16.78 10.89 -9.32
N THR A 247 17.31 11.41 -8.20
CA THR A 247 16.59 11.40 -6.92
C THR A 247 15.36 12.31 -6.93
N PHE A 248 15.37 13.42 -7.67
CA PHE A 248 14.17 14.24 -7.86
C PHE A 248 13.06 13.50 -8.61
N VAL A 249 13.41 12.66 -9.60
CA VAL A 249 12.43 11.78 -10.28
C VAL A 249 11.85 10.75 -9.31
N GLN A 250 12.66 10.18 -8.42
CA GLN A 250 12.20 9.25 -7.38
C GLN A 250 11.28 9.95 -6.35
N VAL A 251 11.63 11.15 -5.88
CA VAL A 251 10.81 11.96 -4.95
C VAL A 251 9.44 12.32 -5.54
N LYS A 252 9.34 12.45 -6.86
CA LYS A 252 8.05 12.65 -7.55
C LYS A 252 7.15 11.40 -7.52
N GLN A 253 7.73 10.21 -7.36
CA GLN A 253 7.00 8.94 -7.28
C GLN A 253 6.66 8.57 -5.83
N ASP A 254 7.60 8.78 -4.90
CA ASP A 254 7.48 8.47 -3.48
C ASP A 254 8.14 9.58 -2.64
N SER A 255 7.38 10.18 -1.73
CA SER A 255 7.85 11.25 -0.83
C SER A 255 9.03 10.82 0.04
N ASN A 256 9.18 9.53 0.31
CA ASN A 256 10.13 9.01 1.30
C ASN A 256 11.57 8.97 0.78
N TRP A 257 11.76 9.14 -0.54
CA TRP A 257 13.07 9.49 -1.12
C TRP A 257 13.53 10.92 -0.78
N GLY A 258 12.65 11.71 -0.16
CA GLY A 258 12.89 13.11 0.18
C GLY A 258 14.05 13.35 1.14
N ASP A 259 14.26 12.45 2.10
CA ASP A 259 15.40 12.53 3.02
C ASP A 259 16.72 12.17 2.32
N VAL A 260 16.70 11.25 1.34
CA VAL A 260 17.87 10.92 0.51
C VAL A 260 18.26 12.12 -0.37
N LEU A 261 17.29 12.72 -1.05
CA LEU A 261 17.49 13.95 -1.81
C LEU A 261 18.02 15.08 -0.92
N SER A 262 17.46 15.24 0.28
CA SER A 262 17.90 16.22 1.29
C SER A 262 19.35 15.99 1.71
N ALA A 263 19.75 14.74 1.95
CA ALA A 263 21.12 14.38 2.32
C ALA A 263 22.11 14.67 1.18
N ARG A 264 21.79 14.28 -0.06
CA ARG A 264 22.64 14.55 -1.24
C ARG A 264 22.81 16.04 -1.50
N LEU A 265 21.72 16.82 -1.48
CA LEU A 265 21.74 18.28 -1.61
C LEU A 265 22.60 18.95 -0.52
N LEU A 266 22.45 18.51 0.73
CA LEU A 266 23.17 19.08 1.85
C LEU A 266 24.68 18.81 1.78
N VAL A 267 25.10 17.60 1.40
CA VAL A 267 26.52 17.25 1.22
C VAL A 267 27.13 18.00 0.04
N LYS A 268 26.40 18.12 -1.08
CA LYS A 268 26.81 18.94 -2.23
C LYS A 268 26.97 20.41 -1.82
N PHE A 269 26.05 20.96 -1.01
CA PHE A 269 26.14 22.32 -0.50
C PHE A 269 27.31 22.53 0.48
N ILE A 270 27.60 21.54 1.34
CA ILE A 270 28.79 21.54 2.21
C ILE A 270 30.07 21.59 1.37
N GLU A 271 30.16 20.80 0.30
CA GLU A 271 31.31 20.82 -0.61
C GLU A 271 31.48 22.17 -1.31
N LEU A 272 30.40 22.78 -1.81
CA LEU A 272 30.45 24.13 -2.40
C LEU A 272 30.90 25.18 -1.37
N ASN A 273 30.50 25.05 -0.10
CA ASN A 273 30.98 25.93 0.97
C ASN A 273 32.48 25.73 1.27
N TYR A 274 32.98 24.49 1.24
CA TYR A 274 34.43 24.25 1.35
C TYR A 274 35.20 24.83 0.15
N GLN A 275 34.70 24.67 -1.08
CA GLN A 275 35.34 25.27 -2.26
C GLN A 275 35.41 26.80 -2.18
N LEU A 276 34.35 27.45 -1.68
CA LEU A 276 34.32 28.89 -1.45
C LEU A 276 35.27 29.33 -0.32
N MET A 277 35.46 28.51 0.71
CA MET A 277 36.41 28.74 1.81
C MET A 277 37.87 28.59 1.34
N ASP A 278 38.16 27.52 0.61
CA ASP A 278 39.50 27.18 0.12
C ASP A 278 39.95 28.13 -1.01
N PHE A 279 39.02 28.55 -1.88
CA PHE A 279 39.31 29.36 -3.07
C PHE A 279 38.28 30.51 -3.24
N PRO A 280 38.37 31.61 -2.46
CA PRO A 280 37.37 32.69 -2.48
C PRO A 280 37.15 33.34 -3.86
N HIS A 281 38.14 33.28 -4.76
CA HIS A 281 38.02 33.79 -6.13
C HIS A 281 37.06 32.99 -7.01
N ILE A 282 36.76 31.72 -6.66
CA ILE A 282 35.79 30.89 -7.38
C ILE A 282 34.38 31.51 -7.37
N ALA A 283 34.06 32.33 -6.35
CA ALA A 283 32.85 33.13 -6.26
C ALA A 283 32.54 33.98 -7.51
N THR A 284 33.55 34.32 -8.32
CA THR A 284 33.40 35.16 -9.51
C THR A 284 33.06 34.39 -10.79
N TYR A 285 33.19 33.07 -10.81
CA TYR A 285 32.87 32.27 -12.00
C TYR A 285 31.36 32.04 -12.13
N PRO A 286 30.77 32.24 -13.34
CA PRO A 286 29.34 32.08 -13.55
C PRO A 286 28.86 30.65 -13.31
N ASP A 287 29.68 29.65 -13.67
CA ASP A 287 29.34 28.23 -13.51
C ASP A 287 29.15 27.85 -12.02
N PHE A 288 30.05 28.33 -11.16
CA PHE A 288 29.96 28.14 -9.71
C PHE A 288 28.75 28.89 -9.11
N GLN A 289 28.47 30.11 -9.57
CA GLN A 289 27.29 30.85 -9.12
C GLN A 289 25.98 30.14 -9.53
N ASN A 290 25.92 29.58 -10.74
CA ASN A 290 24.79 28.80 -11.22
C ASN A 290 24.61 27.52 -10.38
N GLU A 291 25.68 26.77 -10.12
CA GLU A 291 25.64 25.55 -9.30
C GLU A 291 25.26 25.86 -7.84
N TRP A 292 25.79 26.94 -7.25
CA TRP A 292 25.43 27.40 -5.91
C TRP A 292 23.95 27.77 -5.80
N THR A 293 23.45 28.60 -6.73
CA THR A 293 22.05 29.05 -6.70
C THR A 293 21.07 27.91 -6.99
N TYR A 294 21.45 26.96 -7.86
CA TYR A 294 20.73 25.70 -8.08
C TYR A 294 20.63 24.89 -6.78
N VAL A 295 21.76 24.51 -6.18
CA VAL A 295 21.76 23.66 -4.97
C VAL A 295 21.06 24.36 -3.80
N LEU A 296 21.28 25.67 -3.60
CA LEU A 296 20.62 26.44 -2.55
C LEU A 296 19.09 26.54 -2.78
N GLY A 297 18.64 26.69 -4.03
CA GLY A 297 17.23 26.71 -4.39
C GLY A 297 16.54 25.37 -4.14
N TYR A 298 17.17 24.27 -4.55
CA TYR A 298 16.65 22.91 -4.32
C TYR A 298 16.68 22.51 -2.84
N LEU A 299 17.72 22.91 -2.09
CA LEU A 299 17.78 22.73 -0.64
C LEU A 299 16.69 23.56 0.08
N GLY A 300 16.39 24.75 -0.45
CA GLY A 300 15.25 25.57 -0.06
C GLY A 300 13.93 24.83 -0.23
N PHE A 301 13.67 24.30 -1.42
CA PHE A 301 12.47 23.51 -1.71
C PHE A 301 12.39 22.23 -0.87
N ALA A 302 13.47 21.48 -0.74
CA ALA A 302 13.55 20.26 0.07
C ALA A 302 13.16 20.54 1.53
N ARG A 303 13.63 21.65 2.11
CA ARG A 303 13.26 22.05 3.48
C ARG A 303 11.79 22.49 3.63
N VAL A 304 11.11 22.96 2.57
CA VAL A 304 9.65 23.18 2.62
C VAL A 304 8.91 21.85 2.64
N MET A 305 9.42 20.85 1.89
CA MET A 305 8.75 19.57 1.69
C MET A 305 9.03 18.53 2.78
N MET A 306 10.21 18.58 3.42
CA MET A 306 10.71 17.53 4.33
C MET A 306 10.81 18.03 5.77
N GLU A 307 10.01 17.44 6.65
CA GLU A 307 9.91 17.80 8.07
C GLU A 307 11.24 17.60 8.81
N HIS A 308 11.90 16.46 8.60
CA HIS A 308 13.16 16.11 9.28
C HIS A 308 14.31 17.07 8.93
N LEU A 309 14.45 17.44 7.65
CA LEU A 309 15.41 18.46 7.22
C LEU A 309 15.10 19.82 7.85
N ASN A 310 13.84 20.24 7.86
CA ASN A 310 13.45 21.53 8.44
C ASN A 310 13.72 21.62 9.94
N ASP A 311 13.39 20.58 10.70
CA ASP A 311 13.66 20.55 12.13
C ASP A 311 15.16 20.59 12.44
N CYS A 312 15.95 19.78 11.72
CA CYS A 312 17.41 19.76 11.89
C CYS A 312 18.07 21.09 11.48
N TRP A 313 17.56 21.74 10.43
CA TRP A 313 18.01 23.06 9.99
C TRP A 313 17.68 24.14 11.03
N LEU A 314 16.44 24.17 11.51
CA LEU A 314 16.00 25.11 12.55
C LEU A 314 16.79 24.91 13.84
N GLN A 315 17.10 23.66 14.22
CA GLN A 315 17.87 23.35 15.41
C GLN A 315 19.33 23.81 15.32
N ASN A 316 20.01 23.65 14.18
CA ASN A 316 21.46 23.86 14.09
C ASN A 316 21.86 25.22 13.50
N ILE A 317 21.09 25.76 12.55
CA ILE A 317 21.44 27.00 11.85
C ILE A 317 20.73 28.20 12.50
N ASN A 318 19.45 28.09 12.84
CA ASN A 318 18.73 29.20 13.48
C ASN A 318 19.04 29.33 14.98
N SER A 319 19.52 28.29 15.68
CA SER A 319 19.91 28.41 17.10
C SER A 319 21.27 29.08 17.31
N SER A 320 22.11 29.16 16.27
CA SER A 320 23.42 29.81 16.34
C SER A 320 23.31 31.32 16.62
N GLN A 321 22.18 31.95 16.32
CA GLN A 321 21.93 33.36 16.61
C GLN A 321 20.51 33.61 17.12
N ARG A 322 20.40 34.54 18.07
CA ARG A 322 19.19 34.82 18.86
C ARG A 322 18.14 35.62 18.07
N VAL A 323 17.56 35.05 17.02
CA VAL A 323 16.62 35.71 16.09
C VAL A 323 15.19 35.15 16.22
N LYS A 324 14.19 36.00 15.98
CA LYS A 324 12.76 35.68 16.17
C LYS A 324 12.23 34.76 15.06
N ARG A 325 11.26 33.91 15.43
CA ARG A 325 10.78 32.71 14.74
C ARG A 325 9.96 32.91 13.43
N ASN A 326 9.95 34.10 12.82
CA ASN A 326 8.88 34.45 11.87
C ASN A 326 9.24 34.50 10.37
N ASP A 327 10.52 34.44 9.99
CA ASP A 327 10.87 34.57 8.57
C ASP A 327 11.02 33.20 7.87
N ILE A 328 10.14 33.00 6.90
CA ILE A 328 10.14 31.88 5.96
C ILE A 328 11.36 32.08 5.03
N PHE A 329 12.37 31.23 5.19
CA PHE A 329 13.60 31.19 4.37
C PHE A 329 14.33 32.52 4.20
N ASP A 330 15.03 32.95 5.25
CA ASP A 330 16.14 33.90 5.11
C ASP A 330 17.33 33.23 4.39
N THR A 331 17.29 33.19 3.06
CA THR A 331 18.42 32.75 2.21
C THR A 331 19.50 33.81 2.06
N SER A 332 19.30 35.04 2.54
CA SER A 332 20.26 36.15 2.37
C SER A 332 21.63 35.84 3.00
N ARG A 333 21.64 35.14 4.13
CA ARG A 333 22.84 34.69 4.86
C ARG A 333 23.70 33.68 4.10
N TRP A 334 23.15 33.06 3.06
CA TRP A 334 23.78 32.06 2.19
C TRP A 334 24.01 32.60 0.77
N GLN A 335 23.90 33.92 0.56
CA GLN A 335 24.34 34.55 -0.67
C GLN A 335 25.88 34.61 -0.72
N ILE A 336 26.44 34.57 -1.93
CA ILE A 336 27.91 34.62 -2.14
C ILE A 336 28.47 36.03 -1.87
N SER A 337 27.63 37.06 -1.93
CA SER A 337 27.99 38.45 -1.65
C SER A 337 26.82 39.17 -1.02
N GLY A 338 27.06 39.92 0.07
CA GLY A 338 26.03 40.64 0.82
C GLY A 338 26.61 41.81 1.61
N ASP A 339 25.85 42.90 1.67
CA ASP A 339 26.19 44.12 2.38
C ASP A 339 25.61 44.09 3.81
N GLY A 340 26.47 43.83 4.81
CA GLY A 340 26.16 44.16 6.21
C GLY A 340 25.63 43.05 7.14
N SER A 341 25.72 41.76 6.80
CA SER A 341 25.45 40.67 7.76
C SER A 341 26.56 39.61 7.76
N GLU A 342 26.72 38.88 8.87
CA GLU A 342 27.69 37.77 8.97
C GLU A 342 27.32 36.65 7.99
N LEU A 343 28.05 36.57 6.87
CA LEU A 343 27.85 35.57 5.83
C LEU A 343 28.21 34.18 6.36
N LEU A 344 27.29 33.23 6.21
CA LEU A 344 27.54 31.82 6.51
C LEU A 344 28.22 31.11 5.34
N SER A 345 28.05 31.64 4.12
CA SER A 345 28.71 31.20 2.89
C SER A 345 30.24 31.14 3.06
N GLY A 346 30.82 29.94 2.98
CA GLY A 346 32.26 29.74 3.06
C GLY A 346 32.89 30.03 4.44
N SER A 347 32.09 30.26 5.49
CA SER A 347 32.62 30.48 6.84
C SER A 347 32.67 29.19 7.66
N HIS A 348 33.63 29.10 8.60
CA HIS A 348 33.78 27.91 9.45
C HIS A 348 32.53 27.64 10.31
N ILE A 349 31.82 28.70 10.70
CA ILE A 349 30.56 28.61 11.46
C ILE A 349 29.44 28.05 10.58
N GLY A 350 29.36 28.50 9.31
CA GLY A 350 28.42 27.98 8.33
C GLY A 350 28.65 26.49 8.04
N ILE A 351 29.89 26.11 7.74
CA ILE A 351 30.26 24.69 7.50
C ILE A 351 29.95 23.83 8.72
N GLN A 352 30.33 24.25 9.93
CA GLN A 352 30.04 23.48 11.14
C GLN A 352 28.53 23.32 11.38
N SER A 353 27.73 24.37 11.13
CA SER A 353 26.27 24.30 11.26
C SER A 353 25.63 23.38 10.22
N LEU A 354 26.15 23.35 8.99
CA LEU A 354 25.73 22.40 7.96
C LEU A 354 26.12 20.96 8.31
N THR A 355 27.34 20.71 8.80
CA THR A 355 27.77 19.38 9.26
C THR A 355 26.91 18.87 10.42
N ASN A 356 26.57 19.73 11.38
CA ASN A 356 25.66 19.38 12.47
C ASN A 356 24.23 19.09 11.96
N THR A 357 23.77 19.85 10.95
CA THR A 357 22.48 19.62 10.28
C THR A 357 22.48 18.27 9.54
N GLN A 358 23.59 17.92 8.88
CA GLN A 358 23.76 16.64 8.19
C GLN A 358 23.68 15.48 9.18
N GLN A 359 24.47 15.53 10.26
CA GLN A 359 24.43 14.47 11.27
C GLN A 359 23.03 14.31 11.88
N CYS A 360 22.36 15.42 12.23
CA CYS A 360 20.99 15.40 12.71
C CYS A 360 20.00 14.76 11.71
N LEU A 361 20.16 15.02 10.40
CA LEU A 361 19.31 14.44 9.36
C LEU A 361 19.47 12.91 9.31
N PHE A 362 20.71 12.41 9.24
CA PHE A 362 20.97 10.96 9.25
C PHE A 362 20.48 10.29 10.55
N ASP A 363 20.68 10.92 11.70
CA ASP A 363 20.24 10.43 13.02
C ASP A 363 18.70 10.34 13.15
N ARG A 364 17.94 11.12 12.38
CA ARG A 364 16.45 11.11 12.41
C ARG A 364 15.82 10.33 11.26
N ALA A 365 16.22 10.61 10.02
CA ALA A 365 15.62 10.02 8.83
C ALA A 365 15.83 8.50 8.76
N GLY A 366 17.04 8.01 9.09
CA GLY A 366 17.33 6.57 9.12
C GLY A 366 16.38 5.78 10.03
N PRO A 367 16.23 6.14 11.32
CA PRO A 367 15.26 5.52 12.20
C PRO A 367 13.79 5.73 11.78
N ALA A 368 13.42 6.90 11.22
CA ALA A 368 12.06 7.18 10.76
C ALA A 368 11.65 6.25 9.60
N LEU A 369 12.44 6.19 8.52
CA LEU A 369 12.21 5.31 7.38
C LEU A 369 12.18 3.82 7.79
N ARG A 370 12.99 3.42 8.79
CA ARG A 370 12.96 2.06 9.36
C ARG A 370 11.66 1.77 10.11
N LEU A 371 11.07 2.75 10.80
CA LEU A 371 9.79 2.58 11.49
C LEU A 371 8.63 2.54 10.49
N GLU A 372 8.66 3.39 9.46
CA GLU A 372 7.64 3.44 8.42
C GLU A 372 7.60 2.13 7.62
N SER A 373 8.72 1.68 7.07
CA SER A 373 8.84 0.40 6.34
C SER A 373 8.38 -0.81 7.19
N ARG A 374 8.71 -0.84 8.49
CA ARG A 374 8.19 -1.86 9.43
C ARG A 374 6.68 -1.77 9.62
N SER A 375 6.13 -0.56 9.76
CA SER A 375 4.68 -0.36 9.91
C SER A 375 3.95 -0.85 8.65
N MET A 376 4.46 -0.52 7.46
CA MET A 376 3.93 -0.96 6.17
C MET A 376 4.02 -2.47 6.00
N SER A 377 5.18 -3.07 6.30
CA SER A 377 5.41 -4.52 6.25
C SER A 377 4.45 -5.28 7.16
N SER A 378 4.21 -4.81 8.40
CA SER A 378 3.26 -5.44 9.32
C SER A 378 1.81 -5.34 8.83
N GLY A 379 1.40 -4.19 8.28
CA GLY A 379 0.07 -3.99 7.69
C GLY A 379 -0.15 -4.84 6.42
N LEU A 380 0.88 -4.99 5.59
CA LEU A 380 0.89 -5.88 4.43
C LEU A 380 0.76 -7.35 4.84
N SER A 381 1.54 -7.80 5.82
CA SER A 381 1.45 -9.15 6.38
C SER A 381 0.03 -9.46 6.89
N MET A 382 -0.59 -8.53 7.63
CA MET A 382 -2.00 -8.67 8.07
C MET A 382 -2.97 -8.81 6.87
N LYS A 383 -2.84 -7.98 5.83
CA LYS A 383 -3.67 -8.09 4.62
C LYS A 383 -3.47 -9.42 3.88
N VAL A 384 -2.23 -9.87 3.72
CA VAL A 384 -1.90 -11.14 3.06
C VAL A 384 -2.46 -12.33 3.85
N CYS A 385 -2.34 -12.33 5.18
CA CYS A 385 -2.92 -13.37 6.04
C CYS A 385 -4.46 -13.41 5.95
N LEU A 386 -5.13 -12.24 5.96
CA LEU A 386 -6.59 -12.17 5.78
C LEU A 386 -7.02 -12.66 4.40
N LEU A 387 -6.28 -12.31 3.34
CA LEU A 387 -6.53 -12.80 1.98
C LEU A 387 -6.35 -14.32 1.90
N ALA A 388 -5.28 -14.87 2.48
CA ALA A 388 -5.04 -16.31 2.52
C ALA A 388 -6.17 -17.06 3.25
N ILE A 389 -6.63 -16.55 4.40
CA ILE A 389 -7.77 -17.12 5.14
C ILE A 389 -9.05 -17.08 4.30
N ALA A 390 -9.34 -15.97 3.62
CA ALA A 390 -10.49 -15.86 2.71
C ALA A 390 -10.39 -16.87 1.55
N CYS A 391 -9.20 -17.03 0.96
CA CYS A 391 -8.91 -18.02 -0.07
C CYS A 391 -9.06 -19.48 0.39
N LEU A 392 -8.96 -19.77 1.68
CA LEU A 392 -9.18 -21.11 2.24
C LEU A 392 -10.65 -21.36 2.63
N ILE A 393 -11.31 -20.39 3.26
CA ILE A 393 -12.71 -20.51 3.69
C ILE A 393 -13.64 -20.63 2.48
N TYR A 394 -13.41 -19.80 1.45
CA TYR A 394 -14.28 -19.71 0.28
C TYR A 394 -14.47 -21.05 -0.48
N PRO A 395 -13.43 -21.80 -0.88
CA PRO A 395 -13.59 -23.09 -1.53
C PRO A 395 -14.22 -24.15 -0.62
N VAL A 396 -13.94 -24.12 0.69
CA VAL A 396 -14.57 -25.03 1.67
C VAL A 396 -16.09 -24.79 1.73
N VAL A 397 -16.54 -23.54 1.75
CA VAL A 397 -17.96 -23.19 1.71
C VAL A 397 -18.61 -23.60 0.38
N LEU A 398 -17.95 -23.36 -0.76
CA LEU A 398 -18.45 -23.79 -2.07
C LEU A 398 -18.58 -25.31 -2.18
N PHE A 399 -17.58 -26.06 -1.72
CA PHE A 399 -17.61 -27.52 -1.70
C PHE A 399 -18.75 -28.05 -0.81
N SER A 400 -18.90 -27.49 0.39
CA SER A 400 -19.96 -27.84 1.33
C SER A 400 -21.36 -27.57 0.73
N PHE A 401 -21.53 -26.43 0.05
CA PHE A 401 -22.78 -26.10 -0.63
C PHE A 401 -23.09 -27.04 -1.80
N LYS A 402 -22.08 -27.44 -2.58
CA LYS A 402 -22.23 -28.46 -3.62
C LYS A 402 -22.69 -29.80 -3.03
N GLN A 403 -22.01 -30.30 -2.00
CA GLN A 403 -22.35 -31.58 -1.36
C GLN A 403 -23.75 -31.55 -0.73
N MET A 404 -24.12 -30.46 -0.06
CA MET A 404 -25.47 -30.27 0.51
C MET A 404 -26.55 -30.23 -0.58
N THR A 405 -26.32 -29.53 -1.69
CA THR A 405 -27.30 -29.45 -2.79
C THR A 405 -27.44 -30.76 -3.56
N GLU A 406 -26.39 -31.56 -3.69
CA GLU A 406 -26.44 -32.92 -4.23
C GLU A 406 -27.23 -33.88 -3.30
N TRP A 407 -27.00 -33.82 -1.98
CA TRP A 407 -27.75 -34.62 -1.00
C TRP A 407 -29.25 -34.32 -1.01
N ILE A 408 -29.63 -33.04 -1.04
CA ILE A 408 -31.04 -32.61 -1.11
C ILE A 408 -31.71 -33.09 -2.42
N GLN A 409 -31.00 -33.04 -3.55
CA GLN A 409 -31.51 -33.52 -4.84
C GLN A 409 -31.75 -35.04 -4.82
N ASN A 410 -30.81 -35.81 -4.29
CA ASN A 410 -30.95 -37.26 -4.14
C ASN A 410 -32.09 -37.64 -3.18
N TYR A 411 -32.24 -36.91 -2.06
CA TYR A 411 -33.35 -37.10 -1.13
C TYR A 411 -34.70 -36.82 -1.79
N ALA A 412 -34.83 -35.72 -2.54
CA ALA A 412 -36.05 -35.38 -3.26
C ALA A 412 -36.40 -36.42 -4.34
N GLN A 413 -35.40 -37.01 -5.01
CA GLN A 413 -35.60 -38.11 -5.95
C GLN A 413 -36.11 -39.37 -5.23
N SER A 414 -35.46 -39.80 -4.14
CA SER A 414 -35.89 -40.95 -3.35
C SER A 414 -37.32 -40.78 -2.83
N LEU A 415 -37.67 -39.60 -2.31
CA LEU A 415 -39.02 -39.29 -1.86
C LEU A 415 -40.06 -39.37 -3.00
N LYS A 416 -39.69 -38.94 -4.21
CA LYS A 416 -40.54 -39.08 -5.40
C LYS A 416 -40.76 -40.56 -5.76
N GLU A 417 -39.71 -41.36 -5.79
CA GLU A 417 -39.79 -42.80 -6.10
C GLU A 417 -40.69 -43.53 -5.08
N ARG A 418 -40.50 -43.27 -3.77
CA ARG A 418 -41.33 -43.84 -2.70
C ARG A 418 -42.80 -43.41 -2.79
N THR A 419 -43.09 -42.17 -3.17
CA THR A 419 -44.47 -41.70 -3.32
C THR A 419 -45.14 -42.19 -4.61
N GLU A 420 -44.38 -42.49 -5.66
CA GLU A 420 -44.89 -43.21 -6.85
C GLU A 420 -45.21 -44.68 -6.52
N ASP A 421 -44.36 -45.37 -5.75
CA ASP A 421 -44.62 -46.75 -5.32
C ASP A 421 -45.83 -46.87 -4.38
N LEU A 422 -45.97 -45.94 -3.42
CA LEU A 422 -47.16 -45.88 -2.57
C LEU A 422 -48.45 -45.65 -3.39
N LYS A 423 -48.40 -44.85 -4.46
CA LYS A 423 -49.54 -44.69 -5.38
C LYS A 423 -49.85 -45.98 -6.14
N ARG A 424 -48.84 -46.70 -6.64
CA ARG A 424 -49.01 -48.01 -7.30
C ARG A 424 -49.63 -49.03 -6.35
N GLN A 425 -49.14 -49.12 -5.11
CA GLN A 425 -49.68 -50.03 -4.08
C GLN A 425 -51.12 -49.68 -3.72
N ARG A 426 -51.41 -48.40 -3.50
CA ARG A 426 -52.78 -47.93 -3.25
C ARG A 426 -53.72 -48.28 -4.40
N GLN A 427 -53.31 -48.08 -5.65
CA GLN A 427 -54.14 -48.38 -6.80
C GLN A 427 -54.42 -49.89 -6.93
N ARG A 428 -53.41 -50.76 -6.69
CA ARG A 428 -53.63 -52.22 -6.60
C ARG A 428 -54.60 -52.61 -5.49
N ALA A 429 -54.55 -51.96 -4.33
CA ALA A 429 -55.49 -52.22 -3.24
C ALA A 429 -56.92 -51.75 -3.58
N GLU A 430 -57.07 -50.61 -4.27
CA GLU A 430 -58.36 -50.13 -4.79
C GLU A 430 -58.91 -51.08 -5.88
N ASP A 431 -58.07 -51.60 -6.78
CA ASP A 431 -58.46 -52.59 -7.79
C ASP A 431 -58.90 -53.94 -7.17
N LEU A 432 -58.16 -54.46 -6.19
CA LEU A 432 -58.52 -55.68 -5.45
C LEU A 432 -59.84 -55.52 -4.68
N LEU A 433 -60.06 -54.36 -4.05
CA LEU A 433 -61.32 -54.06 -3.37
C LEU A 433 -62.51 -54.04 -4.34
N HIS A 434 -62.30 -53.54 -5.55
CA HIS A 434 -63.31 -53.54 -6.62
C HIS A 434 -63.52 -54.90 -7.31
N GLN A 435 -62.62 -55.88 -7.13
CA GLN A 435 -62.87 -57.26 -7.53
C GLN A 435 -63.74 -58.01 -6.52
N MET A 436 -63.61 -57.70 -5.22
CA MET A 436 -64.40 -58.36 -4.18
C MET A 436 -65.76 -57.69 -3.91
N LEU A 437 -65.94 -56.40 -4.21
CA LEU A 437 -67.16 -55.65 -3.89
C LEU A 437 -67.59 -54.69 -5.03
N PRO A 438 -68.90 -54.51 -5.26
CA PRO A 438 -69.41 -53.51 -6.21
C PRO A 438 -68.87 -52.10 -5.91
N LYS A 439 -68.60 -51.33 -6.97
CA LYS A 439 -67.94 -50.01 -6.88
C LYS A 439 -68.67 -49.00 -5.98
N SER A 440 -70.00 -49.10 -5.87
CA SER A 440 -70.84 -48.31 -4.95
C SER A 440 -70.53 -48.63 -3.48
N VAL A 441 -70.62 -49.90 -3.11
CA VAL A 441 -70.36 -50.42 -1.75
C VAL A 441 -68.92 -50.15 -1.32
N ALA A 442 -67.95 -50.43 -2.21
CA ALA A 442 -66.53 -50.15 -1.95
C ALA A 442 -66.26 -48.66 -1.67
N LYS A 443 -66.95 -47.73 -2.36
CA LYS A 443 -66.84 -46.28 -2.09
C LYS A 443 -67.45 -45.88 -0.74
N GLN A 444 -68.58 -46.46 -0.34
CA GLN A 444 -69.23 -46.18 0.95
C GLN A 444 -68.35 -46.65 2.13
N LEU A 445 -67.82 -47.88 2.03
CA LEU A 445 -66.88 -48.44 3.03
C LEU A 445 -65.61 -47.59 3.15
N ARG A 446 -65.05 -47.11 2.02
CA ARG A 446 -63.87 -46.22 2.03
C ARG A 446 -64.11 -44.86 2.69
N GLN A 447 -65.38 -44.46 2.89
CA GLN A 447 -65.77 -43.25 3.61
C GLN A 447 -66.17 -43.52 5.08
N ASN A 448 -65.96 -44.74 5.60
CA ASN A 448 -66.46 -45.21 6.90
C ASN A 448 -67.98 -44.99 7.09
N LYS A 449 -68.75 -45.02 5.99
CA LYS A 449 -70.21 -44.99 6.06
C LYS A 449 -70.74 -46.41 6.26
N HIS A 450 -71.71 -46.56 7.15
CA HIS A 450 -72.40 -47.82 7.34
C HIS A 450 -73.14 -48.19 6.05
N VAL A 451 -72.96 -49.43 5.57
CA VAL A 451 -73.65 -49.94 4.39
C VAL A 451 -74.86 -50.70 4.92
N GLU A 452 -76.05 -50.14 4.72
CA GLU A 452 -77.29 -50.83 5.07
C GLU A 452 -77.62 -51.93 4.04
N ALA A 453 -78.30 -52.98 4.50
CA ALA A 453 -78.61 -54.15 3.68
C ALA A 453 -79.76 -53.84 2.71
N GLU A 454 -79.45 -53.52 1.46
CA GLU A 454 -80.45 -53.30 0.41
C GLU A 454 -81.10 -54.63 -0.05
N SER A 455 -82.43 -54.65 -0.14
CA SER A 455 -83.20 -55.77 -0.71
C SER A 455 -83.45 -55.54 -2.20
N TYR A 456 -82.96 -56.45 -3.05
CA TYR A 456 -83.06 -56.32 -4.51
C TYR A 456 -84.30 -57.04 -5.05
N GLU A 457 -85.38 -56.30 -5.26
CA GLU A 457 -86.71 -56.82 -5.60
C GLU A 457 -86.82 -57.51 -6.98
N LYS A 458 -85.85 -57.27 -7.89
CA LYS A 458 -85.83 -57.89 -9.23
C LYS A 458 -84.42 -58.27 -9.70
N VAL A 459 -83.81 -59.24 -9.02
CA VAL A 459 -82.55 -59.87 -9.46
C VAL A 459 -82.81 -60.76 -10.67
N GLY A 460 -82.25 -60.39 -11.83
CA GLY A 460 -82.38 -61.14 -13.08
C GLY A 460 -81.60 -62.46 -13.10
N GLY A 461 -82.11 -63.48 -12.41
CA GLY A 461 -81.63 -64.86 -12.46
C GLY A 461 -80.25 -65.10 -11.84
N ILE A 462 -80.23 -65.58 -10.59
CA ILE A 462 -79.01 -66.05 -9.93
C ILE A 462 -78.51 -67.31 -10.67
N ARG A 463 -77.59 -67.11 -11.62
CA ARG A 463 -77.04 -68.18 -12.45
C ARG A 463 -75.92 -68.90 -11.71
N LYS A 464 -76.26 -69.95 -10.95
CA LYS A 464 -75.27 -70.94 -10.49
C LYS A 464 -74.76 -71.73 -11.69
N SER A 465 -73.46 -71.70 -11.90
CA SER A 465 -72.75 -72.56 -12.85
C SER A 465 -72.05 -73.66 -12.07
N ASP A 466 -72.72 -74.80 -11.89
CA ASP A 466 -72.11 -75.97 -11.26
C ASP A 466 -71.14 -76.63 -12.26
N LEU A 467 -69.87 -76.78 -11.86
CA LEU A 467 -68.86 -77.49 -12.64
C LEU A 467 -69.08 -79.01 -12.51
N THR A 468 -69.77 -79.60 -13.48
CA THR A 468 -69.78 -81.05 -13.64
C THR A 468 -68.48 -81.52 -14.30
N SER A 469 -67.82 -82.51 -13.68
CA SER A 469 -66.56 -83.16 -14.11
C SER A 469 -65.28 -82.30 -14.13
N VAL A 470 -64.67 -82.12 -12.96
CA VAL A 470 -63.19 -82.18 -12.86
C VAL A 470 -62.82 -83.64 -12.62
N SER A 471 -62.55 -84.38 -13.69
CA SER A 471 -62.04 -85.75 -13.57
C SER A 471 -60.56 -85.71 -13.22
N LEU A 472 -60.21 -86.18 -12.01
CA LEU A 472 -58.85 -86.65 -11.73
C LEU A 472 -58.54 -87.80 -12.68
N ASN A 473 -57.62 -87.59 -13.62
CA ASN A 473 -56.78 -88.68 -14.12
C ASN A 473 -55.45 -88.60 -13.39
N VAL A 474 -55.23 -89.59 -12.51
CA VAL A 474 -53.93 -89.86 -11.90
C VAL A 474 -53.09 -90.62 -12.91
N VAL A 475 -51.96 -90.03 -13.31
CA VAL A 475 -50.71 -90.72 -13.70
C VAL A 475 -49.56 -89.87 -13.16
#